data_AF-A0A450VD99-F1
#
_entry.id   AF-A0A450VD99-F1
#
_cell.length_a   1.000
_cell.length_b   1.000
_cell.length_c   1.000
_cell.angle_alpha   90.00
_cell.angle_beta   90.00
_cell.angle_gamma   90.00
#
_symmetry.space_group_name_H-M   'P 1'
#
loop_
_entity.id
_entity.type
_entity.pdbx_description
1 polymer ?
#
loop_
_entity_poly.entity_id
_entity_poly.type
_entity_poly.pdbx_seq_one_letter_code
_entity_poly.pdbx_strand_id
1 'polypeptide(L)' 'WYIKEDGSLDMPKLLENFQQFFRENSEVWLDGFHYIEAGPQLLMQSFLQRIINGGGRIDREYGLGRRRTDLLIQWPL' A
#
# COMPACT_ATOMS: atom_id res chain seq x y z
N TRP A 1 -6.66 12.65 7.00
CA TRP A 1 -5.28 12.60 7.54
C TRP A 1 -4.19 12.78 6.48
N TYR A 2 -4.35 12.22 5.27
CA TYR A 2 -3.42 12.37 4.14
C TYR A 2 -3.87 13.38 3.07
N ILE A 3 -4.86 14.21 3.38
CA ILE A 3 -5.53 15.05 2.37
C ILE A 3 -5.13 16.47 2.67
N LYS A 4 -4.62 17.16 1.66
CA LYS A 4 -4.27 18.58 1.76
C LYS A 4 -5.55 19.43 1.70
N GLU A 5 -5.41 20.72 1.99
CA GLU A 5 -6.52 21.67 1.94
C GLU A 5 -7.16 21.78 0.55
N ASP A 6 -6.39 21.52 -0.51
CA ASP A 6 -6.85 21.51 -1.91
C ASP A 6 -7.57 20.20 -2.32
N GLY A 7 -7.75 19.25 -1.39
CA GLY A 7 -8.36 17.95 -1.66
C GLY A 7 -7.45 16.92 -2.32
N SER A 8 -6.20 17.29 -2.65
CA SER A 8 -5.22 16.35 -3.20
C SER A 8 -4.60 15.46 -2.12
N LEU A 9 -4.08 14.31 -2.57
CA LEU A 9 -3.35 13.39 -1.69
C LEU A 9 -1.96 13.95 -1.36
N ASP A 10 -1.64 13.99 -0.07
CA ASP A 10 -0.32 14.32 0.46
C ASP A 10 0.62 13.12 0.33
N MET A 11 1.20 12.97 -0.87
CA MET A 11 2.12 11.89 -1.20
C MET A 11 3.38 11.85 -0.30
N PRO A 12 4.06 12.98 -0.01
CA PRO A 12 5.20 12.98 0.92
C PRO A 12 4.86 12.39 2.29
N LYS A 13 3.80 12.89 2.95
CA LYS A 13 3.37 12.40 4.26
C LYS A 13 2.97 10.92 4.21
N LEU A 14 2.36 10.51 3.11
CA LEU A 14 1.96 9.12 2.89
C LEU A 14 3.17 8.19 2.81
N LEU A 15 4.18 8.56 2.02
CA LEU A 15 5.40 7.77 1.85
C LEU A 15 6.27 7.76 3.12
N GLU A 16 6.29 8.85 3.88
CA GLU A 16 6.98 8.91 5.17
C GLU A 16 6.34 7.93 6.17
N ASN A 17 5.01 7.98 6.30
CA ASN A 17 4.29 7.03 7.14
C ASN A 17 4.45 5.58 6.64
N PHE A 18 4.65 5.37 5.34
CA PHE A 18 4.90 4.04 4.78
C PHE A 18 6.23 3.50 5.26
N GLN A 19 7.27 4.31 5.18
CA GLN A 19 8.59 3.92 5.65
C GLN A 19 8.57 3.59 7.13
N GLN A 20 7.85 4.38 7.94
CA GLN A 20 7.70 4.09 9.37
C GLN A 20 6.96 2.77 9.61
N PHE A 21 5.79 2.59 8.99
CA PHE A 21 5.03 1.34 9.08
C PHE A 21 5.86 0.14 8.64
N PHE A 22 6.60 0.27 7.54
CA PHE A 22 7.45 -0.79 7.03
C PHE A 22 8.56 -1.16 8.02
N ARG A 23 9.24 -0.17 8.63
CA ARG A 23 10.25 -0.44 9.66
C ARG A 23 9.67 -1.19 10.86
N GLU A 24 8.50 -0.77 11.34
CA GLU A 24 7.85 -1.37 12.52
C GLU A 24 7.32 -2.78 12.27
N ASN A 25 6.95 -3.11 11.03
CA ASN A 25 6.26 -4.36 10.71
C ASN A 25 7.06 -5.30 9.81
N SER A 26 8.23 -4.91 9.30
CA SER A 26 8.99 -5.74 8.35
C SER A 26 9.55 -7.02 8.98
N GLU A 27 10.06 -6.96 10.21
CA GLU A 27 10.71 -8.11 10.87
C GLU A 27 9.72 -9.23 11.21
N VAL A 28 8.53 -8.87 11.70
CA VAL A 28 7.48 -9.84 12.09
C VAL A 28 7.06 -10.74 10.92
N TRP A 29 7.24 -10.29 9.68
CA TRP A 29 6.76 -10.99 8.49
C TRP A 29 7.83 -11.85 7.79
N LEU A 30 9.12 -11.70 8.15
CA LEU A 30 10.22 -12.49 7.57
C LEU A 30 10.19 -13.96 8.01
N ASP A 31 9.71 -14.25 9.24
CA ASP A 31 9.72 -15.61 9.79
C ASP A 31 8.48 -16.44 9.41
N GLY A 32 7.40 -15.80 8.92
CA GLY A 32 6.09 -16.44 8.73
C GLY A 32 5.72 -16.82 7.29
N PHE A 33 6.48 -16.38 6.28
CA PHE A 33 6.11 -16.56 4.87
C PHE A 33 7.06 -17.52 4.14
N HIS A 34 6.47 -18.50 3.46
CA HIS A 34 7.19 -19.35 2.50
C HIS A 34 7.62 -18.60 1.23
N TYR A 35 7.07 -17.40 0.99
CA TYR A 35 7.30 -16.56 -0.19
C TYR A 35 7.76 -15.17 0.25
N ILE A 36 9.03 -15.08 0.65
CA ILE A 36 9.64 -13.88 1.22
C ILE A 36 9.60 -12.72 0.21
N GLU A 37 9.67 -13.03 -1.09
CA GLU A 37 9.66 -12.04 -2.18
C GLU A 37 8.33 -11.26 -2.27
N ALA A 38 7.23 -11.86 -1.83
CA ALA A 38 5.91 -11.21 -1.85
C ALA A 38 5.67 -10.33 -0.62
N GLY A 39 6.43 -10.51 0.45
CA GLY A 39 6.27 -9.81 1.74
C GLY A 39 6.20 -8.29 1.61
N PRO A 40 7.14 -7.62 0.93
CA PRO A 40 7.11 -6.17 0.76
C PRO A 40 5.85 -5.67 0.05
N GLN A 41 5.37 -6.41 -0.95
CA GLN A 41 4.19 -6.02 -1.70
C GLN A 41 2.90 -6.22 -0.88
N LEU A 42 2.84 -7.24 -0.02
CA LEU A 42 1.74 -7.44 0.92
C LEU A 42 1.70 -6.34 1.99
N LEU A 43 2.86 -5.94 2.52
CA LEU A 43 2.98 -4.81 3.46
C LEU A 43 2.53 -3.49 2.82
N MET A 44 2.90 -3.26 1.56
CA MET A 44 2.40 -2.11 0.81
C MET A 44 0.88 -2.17 0.66
N GLN A 45 0.31 -3.31 0.27
CA GLN A 45 -1.14 -3.44 0.12
C GLN A 45 -1.91 -3.25 1.44
N SER A 46 -1.43 -3.81 2.55
CA SER A 46 -2.05 -3.64 3.87
C SER A 46 -1.95 -2.19 4.34
N PHE A 47 -0.82 -1.53 4.07
CA PHE A 47 -0.65 -0.11 4.33
C PHE A 47 -1.62 0.75 3.52
N LEU A 48 -1.84 0.46 2.23
CA LEU A 48 -2.72 1.26 1.37
C LEU A 48 -4.21 1.12 1.73
N GLN A 49 -4.63 0.05 2.41
CA GLN A 49 -6.01 -0.11 2.92
C GLN A 49 -6.47 1.09 3.76
N ARG A 50 -5.59 1.66 4.60
CA ARG A 50 -5.98 2.82 5.43
C ARG A 50 -6.19 4.12 4.66
N ILE A 51 -5.82 4.18 3.38
CA ILE A 51 -6.20 5.28 2.49
C ILE A 51 -7.69 5.15 2.14
N ILE A 52 -8.15 3.94 1.80
CA ILE A 52 -9.53 3.71 1.36
C ILE A 52 -10.54 3.57 2.49
N ASN A 53 -10.11 3.43 3.74
CA ASN A 53 -10.99 3.44 4.92
C ASN A 53 -11.89 4.71 5.01
N GLY A 54 -11.63 5.75 4.20
CA GLY A 54 -12.49 6.92 4.02
C GLY A 54 -13.43 6.90 2.80
N GLY A 55 -13.68 5.76 2.16
CA GLY A 55 -14.64 5.62 1.05
C GLY A 55 -14.02 5.52 -0.35
N GLY A 56 -12.89 4.81 -0.50
CA GLY A 56 -12.23 4.57 -1.80
C GLY A 56 -12.24 3.10 -2.22
N ARG A 57 -11.62 2.81 -3.36
CA ARG A 57 -11.44 1.45 -3.89
C ARG A 57 -9.97 1.18 -4.24
N ILE A 58 -9.52 -0.05 -4.02
CA ILE A 58 -8.24 -0.55 -4.52
C ILE A 58 -8.53 -1.64 -5.55
N ASP A 59 -8.15 -1.39 -6.80
CA ASP A 59 -8.10 -2.40 -7.84
C ASP A 59 -6.72 -3.05 -7.89
N ARG A 60 -6.70 -4.37 -8.09
CA ARG A 60 -5.48 -5.17 -8.17
C ARG A 60 -5.53 -5.95 -9.47
N GLU A 61 -4.49 -5.80 -10.27
CA GLU A 61 -4.37 -6.49 -11.54
C GLU A 61 -3.07 -7.31 -11.57
N TYR A 62 -3.18 -8.57 -11.96
CA TYR A 62 -2.02 -9.40 -12.24
C TYR A 62 -1.81 -9.49 -13.75
N GLY A 63 -0.72 -8.89 -14.23
CA GLY A 63 -0.31 -8.97 -15.63
C GLY A 63 0.23 -10.36 -15.97
N LEU A 64 -0.67 -11.30 -16.31
CA LEU A 64 -0.31 -12.66 -16.71
C LEU A 64 0.71 -12.62 -17.87
N GLY A 65 1.83 -13.33 -17.72
CA GLY A 65 2.94 -13.32 -18.68
C GLY A 65 3.94 -12.17 -18.54
N ARG A 66 3.64 -11.13 -17.75
CA ARG A 66 4.56 -10.01 -17.44
C ARG A 66 5.16 -10.06 -16.04
N ARG A 67 4.65 -10.96 -15.18
CA ARG A 67 5.07 -11.12 -13.77
C ARG A 67 5.06 -9.80 -12.99
N ARG A 68 4.13 -8.91 -13.31
CA ARG A 68 3.90 -7.65 -12.62
C ARG A 68 2.53 -7.64 -11.99
N THR A 69 2.45 -7.05 -10.81
CA THR A 69 1.21 -6.82 -10.08
C THR A 69 1.05 -5.32 -9.94
N ASP A 70 0.00 -4.79 -10.56
CA ASP A 70 -0.33 -3.38 -10.53
C ASP A 70 -1.44 -3.12 -9.50
N LEU A 71 -1.36 -1.96 -8.86
CA LEU A 71 -2.36 -1.49 -7.91
C LEU A 71 -2.86 -0.13 -8.38
N LEU A 72 -4.17 0.03 -8.44
CA LEU A 72 -4.83 1.30 -8.70
C LEU A 72 -5.69 1.66 -7.49
N ILE A 73 -5.54 2.89 -7.01
CA ILE A 73 -6.40 3.44 -5.95
C ILE A 73 -7.30 4.49 -6.58
N GLN A 74 -8.60 4.34 -6.35
CA GLN A 74 -9.62 5.31 -6.72
C GLN A 74 -10.15 5.97 -5.46
N TRP A 75 -9.86 7.26 -5.28
CA TRP A 75 -10.26 8.02 -4.09
C TRP A 75 -10.08 9.54 -4.31
N PRO A 76 -11.03 10.39 -3.85
CA PRO A 76 -12.39 10.04 -3.44
C PRO A 76 -13.22 9.54 -4.63
N LEU A 77 -14.32 8.82 -4.38
CA LEU A 77 -15.29 8.39 -5.40
C LEU A 77 -16.38 9.45 -5.62
#